data_AF-A0AAD7SUK9-F1
#
_entry.id   AF-A0AAD7SUK9-F1
#
_cell.length_a   1.000
_cell.length_b   1.000
_cell.length_c   1.000
_cell.angle_alpha   90.00
_cell.angle_beta   90.00
_cell.angle_gamma   90.00
#
_symmetry.space_group_name_H-M   'P 1'
#
loop_
_entity.id
_entity.type
_entity.pdbx_description
1 polymer ?
#
loop_
_entity_poly.entity_id
_entity_poly.type
_entity_poly.pdbx_seq_one_letter_code
_entity_poly.pdbx_strand_id
1 'polypeptide(L)'
;MPKDCDLVVAQDCTTDLNFLVLMRENTNNKTEIAIRTPIGSLHMNYKTSGAPRMKLNDSPISVSALPLMDASGTLLIEKSQDGIVIQAPTLGLHSLFFDGKTIKVVIESWMRGKTCGLCGQADGERNIEFKKPNLQRAKSPVHFLSSWVLQGEACSDSCNLRRQQVKLEKMVHVLGAQSKCHSLEPILRCREGCSPTRTAEHSLGFHCTPLGTVGEYRSTFNSKTVHVEEFVDTHISCFCNTNECTAD
;
A
#
# COMPACT_ATOMS: atom_id res chain seq x y z
N MET A 1 -5.44 -9.74 0.78
CA MET A 1 -4.51 -8.67 1.14
C MET A 1 -3.09 -9.17 0.96
N PRO A 2 -2.18 -8.35 0.41
CA PRO A 2 -0.75 -8.65 0.33
C PRO A 2 -0.17 -9.01 1.69
N LYS A 3 0.61 -10.10 1.76
CA LYS A 3 1.17 -10.59 3.02
C LYS A 3 2.52 -9.96 3.30
N ASP A 4 2.75 -9.63 4.57
CA ASP A 4 4.02 -9.10 5.10
C ASP A 4 4.51 -7.77 4.51
N CYS A 5 3.63 -7.08 3.81
CA CYS A 5 3.86 -5.75 3.26
C CYS A 5 2.91 -4.74 3.89
N ASP A 6 3.41 -3.52 4.10
CA ASP A 6 2.61 -2.42 4.59
C ASP A 6 1.70 -1.89 3.48
N LEU A 7 0.44 -1.63 3.81
CA LEU A 7 -0.53 -0.96 2.95
C LEU A 7 -0.88 0.40 3.54
N VAL A 8 -0.87 1.43 2.69
CA VAL A 8 -1.28 2.78 3.06
C VAL A 8 -2.80 2.85 3.18
N VAL A 9 -3.31 2.87 4.40
CA VAL A 9 -4.74 3.00 4.68
C VAL A 9 -5.20 4.43 4.41
N ALA A 10 -4.53 5.38 5.04
CA ALA A 10 -4.76 6.81 4.89
C ALA A 10 -3.48 7.56 5.25
N GLN A 11 -3.17 8.61 4.51
CA GLN A 11 -2.07 9.52 4.83
C GLN A 11 -2.45 10.96 4.46
N ASP A 12 -1.76 11.91 5.08
CA ASP A 12 -1.72 13.31 4.65
C ASP A 12 -0.94 13.41 3.33
N CYS A 13 -1.59 13.86 2.26
CA CYS A 13 -0.99 14.00 0.93
C CYS A 13 -0.74 15.47 0.55
N THR A 14 -0.64 16.34 1.56
CA THR A 14 -0.01 17.65 1.44
C THR A 14 1.52 17.53 1.50
N THR A 15 2.22 18.66 1.44
CA THR A 15 3.68 18.71 1.57
C THR A 15 4.18 18.34 2.97
N ASP A 16 3.31 18.39 3.98
CA ASP A 16 3.72 18.33 5.38
C ASP A 16 3.76 16.89 5.92
N LEU A 17 3.00 15.98 5.31
CA LEU A 17 2.90 14.56 5.70
C LEU A 17 2.70 14.37 7.21
N ASN A 18 1.69 15.03 7.79
CA ASN A 18 1.47 15.07 9.23
C ASN A 18 1.06 13.71 9.83
N PHE A 19 0.51 12.80 9.03
CA PHE A 19 0.26 11.43 9.45
C PHE A 19 0.33 10.44 8.27
N LEU A 20 0.71 9.20 8.60
CA LEU A 20 0.66 8.04 7.72
C LEU A 20 0.18 6.83 8.51
N VAL A 21 -0.98 6.30 8.13
CA VAL A 21 -1.58 5.09 8.70
C VAL A 21 -1.31 3.91 7.77
N LEU A 22 -0.56 2.95 8.31
CA LEU A 22 -0.22 1.70 7.64
C LEU A 22 -0.95 0.54 8.30
N MET A 23 -1.38 -0.41 7.49
CA MET A 23 -1.83 -1.72 7.96
C MET A 23 -1.02 -2.81 7.29
N ARG A 24 -0.77 -3.87 8.03
CA ARG A 24 -0.03 -5.02 7.55
C ARG A 24 -0.66 -6.30 8.07
N GLU A 25 -0.72 -7.31 7.21
CA GLU A 25 -1.19 -8.63 7.60
C GLU A 25 -0.06 -9.64 7.41
N ASN A 26 0.35 -10.32 8.48
CA ASN A 26 1.40 -11.33 8.38
C ASN A 26 0.87 -12.67 7.84
N THR A 27 1.78 -13.63 7.63
CA THR A 27 1.45 -15.01 7.20
C THR A 27 0.45 -15.74 8.10
N ASN A 28 0.36 -15.37 9.38
CA ASN A 28 -0.57 -15.93 10.35
C ASN A 28 -1.93 -15.21 10.40
N ASN A 29 -2.22 -14.35 9.42
CA ASN A 29 -3.42 -13.52 9.35
C ASN A 29 -3.61 -12.58 10.56
N LYS A 30 -2.52 -12.18 11.20
CA LYS A 30 -2.58 -11.15 12.25
C LYS A 30 -2.37 -9.79 11.62
N THR A 31 -3.29 -8.89 11.93
CA THR A 31 -3.24 -7.49 11.52
C THR A 31 -2.39 -6.69 12.50
N GLU A 32 -1.47 -5.92 11.94
CA GLU A 32 -0.65 -4.94 12.62
C GLU A 32 -0.96 -3.58 12.02
N ILE A 33 -0.99 -2.56 12.86
CA ILE A 33 -1.15 -1.18 12.42
C ILE A 33 0.07 -0.38 12.86
N ALA A 34 0.49 0.55 12.00
CA ALA A 34 1.50 1.53 12.33
C ALA A 34 0.97 2.93 11.98
N ILE A 35 1.19 3.88 12.87
CA ILE A 35 0.86 5.29 12.65
C ILE A 35 2.15 6.06 12.78
N ARG A 36 2.59 6.69 11.70
CA ARG A 36 3.75 7.57 11.69
C ARG A 36 3.28 9.01 11.69
N THR A 37 3.87 9.81 12.57
CA THR A 37 3.64 11.25 12.71
C THR A 37 4.97 11.96 12.92
N PRO A 38 5.07 13.28 12.74
CA PRO A 38 6.28 14.05 13.05
C PRO A 38 6.77 13.92 14.51
N ILE A 39 5.87 13.60 15.45
CA ILE A 39 6.19 13.49 16.89
C ILE A 39 6.46 12.05 17.35
N GLY A 40 6.20 11.06 16.49
CA GLY A 40 6.50 9.67 16.81
C GLY A 40 5.84 8.63 15.92
N SER A 41 6.32 7.39 16.06
CA SER A 41 5.80 6.20 15.39
C SER A 41 5.15 5.26 16.42
N LEU A 42 3.86 5.03 16.26
CA LEU A 42 3.09 4.09 17.07
C LEU A 42 2.90 2.79 16.29
N HIS A 43 3.27 1.67 16.89
CA HIS A 43 3.03 0.32 16.37
C HIS A 43 2.09 -0.42 17.30
N MET A 44 1.10 -1.11 16.75
CA MET A 44 0.15 -1.90 17.53
C MET A 44 -0.25 -3.18 16.82
N ASN A 45 -0.34 -4.26 17.59
CA ASN A 45 -0.95 -5.51 17.15
C ASN A 45 -1.65 -6.24 18.30
N TYR A 46 -2.69 -7.00 17.96
CA TYR A 46 -3.41 -7.82 18.93
C TYR A 46 -2.78 -9.22 19.01
N LYS A 47 -2.65 -9.72 20.24
CA LYS A 47 -2.37 -11.14 20.46
C LYS A 47 -3.61 -11.96 20.15
N THR A 48 -3.42 -13.26 19.88
CA THR A 48 -4.53 -14.22 19.69
C THR A 48 -5.48 -14.24 20.90
N SER A 49 -4.96 -13.96 22.10
CA SER A 49 -5.74 -13.70 23.30
C SER A 49 -5.03 -12.64 24.16
N GLY A 50 -5.82 -11.76 24.78
CA GLY A 50 -5.33 -10.75 25.72
C GLY A 50 -5.18 -9.34 25.16
N ALA A 51 -4.53 -8.48 25.94
CA ALA A 51 -4.34 -7.07 25.64
C ALA A 51 -3.45 -6.83 24.39
N PRO A 52 -3.67 -5.73 23.64
CA PRO A 52 -2.81 -5.36 22.53
C PRO A 52 -1.37 -5.14 23.00
N ARG A 53 -0.42 -5.42 22.10
CA ARG A 53 0.95 -4.96 22.22
C ARG A 53 1.05 -3.63 21.49
N MET A 54 1.55 -2.62 22.17
CA MET A 54 1.75 -1.28 21.63
C MET A 54 3.17 -0.83 21.88
N LYS A 55 3.73 -0.05 20.95
CA LYS A 55 5.02 0.61 21.09
C LYS A 55 4.94 2.02 20.53
N LEU A 56 5.45 3.00 21.26
CA LEU A 56 5.67 4.37 20.76
C LEU A 56 7.16 4.60 20.69
N ASN A 57 7.68 4.94 19.51
CA ASN A 57 9.12 5.13 19.26
C ASN A 57 9.94 3.94 19.79
N ASP A 58 9.52 2.72 19.41
CA ASP A 58 10.06 1.42 19.84
C ASP A 58 9.92 1.06 21.33
N SER A 59 9.52 2.02 22.16
CA SER A 59 9.32 1.82 23.60
C SER A 59 7.95 1.17 23.86
N PRO A 60 7.87 0.02 24.54
CA PRO A 60 6.61 -0.65 24.84
C PRO A 60 5.67 0.23 25.67
N ILE A 61 4.39 0.28 25.31
CA ILE A 61 3.33 0.91 26.09
C ILE A 61 2.46 -0.18 26.72
N SER A 62 2.31 -0.14 28.05
CA SER A 62 1.35 -0.99 28.74
C SER A 62 -0.06 -0.40 28.62
N VAL A 63 -1.06 -1.25 28.39
CA VAL A 63 -2.48 -0.83 28.38
C VAL A 63 -2.91 -0.24 29.73
N SER A 64 -2.28 -0.66 30.84
CA SER A 64 -2.54 -0.10 32.17
C SER A 64 -2.03 1.34 32.35
N ALA A 65 -1.19 1.84 31.44
CA ALA A 65 -0.67 3.19 31.47
C ALA A 65 -1.53 4.18 30.65
N LEU A 66 -2.65 3.71 30.08
CA LEU A 66 -3.57 4.57 29.34
C LEU A 66 -4.58 5.25 30.30
N PRO A 67 -5.01 6.49 30.02
CA PRO A 67 -4.67 7.30 28.84
C PRO A 67 -3.22 7.80 28.86
N LEU A 68 -2.57 7.78 27.70
CA LEU A 68 -1.22 8.31 27.50
C LEU A 68 -1.29 9.53 26.59
N MET A 69 -0.76 10.65 27.06
CA MET A 69 -0.61 11.87 26.28
C MET A 69 0.88 12.18 26.12
N ASP A 70 1.29 12.58 24.92
CA ASP A 70 2.67 13.03 24.71
C ASP A 70 2.91 14.42 25.35
N ALA A 71 4.18 14.82 25.44
CA ALA A 71 4.56 16.06 26.12
C ALA A 71 3.98 17.33 25.46
N SER A 72 3.71 17.32 24.15
CA SER A 72 3.11 18.46 23.44
C SER A 72 1.58 18.44 23.45
N GLY A 73 0.95 17.43 24.03
CA GLY A 73 -0.51 17.25 24.04
C GLY A 73 -1.10 17.04 22.64
N THR A 74 -0.27 16.64 21.67
CA THR A 74 -0.63 16.46 20.26
C THR A 74 -1.13 15.06 19.97
N LEU A 75 -0.63 14.04 20.68
CA LEU A 75 -0.99 12.64 20.58
C LEU A 75 -1.60 12.18 21.89
N LEU A 76 -2.82 11.63 21.80
CA LEU A 76 -3.51 10.98 22.90
C LEU A 76 -3.84 9.54 22.52
N ILE A 77 -3.51 8.59 23.39
CA ILE A 77 -3.80 7.17 23.25
C ILE A 77 -4.70 6.76 24.41
N GLU A 78 -5.87 6.21 24.10
CA GLU A 78 -6.88 5.82 25.08
C GLU A 78 -7.35 4.39 24.86
N LYS A 79 -7.78 3.76 25.96
CA LYS A 79 -8.48 2.50 25.91
C LYS A 79 -9.98 2.77 25.73
N SER A 80 -10.58 2.18 24.71
CA SER A 80 -12.03 2.09 24.54
C SER A 80 -12.56 0.75 25.05
N GLN A 81 -13.88 0.52 25.01
CA GLN A 81 -14.50 -0.74 25.44
C GLN A 81 -13.90 -1.95 24.71
N ASP A 82 -13.79 -1.86 23.38
CA ASP A 82 -13.41 -2.98 22.52
C ASP A 82 -12.03 -2.81 21.87
N GLY A 83 -11.36 -1.67 22.06
CA GLY A 83 -10.18 -1.32 21.27
C GLY A 83 -9.31 -0.23 21.86
N ILE A 84 -8.38 0.24 21.04
CA ILE A 84 -7.54 1.41 21.31
C ILE A 84 -7.97 2.55 20.40
N VAL A 85 -8.07 3.75 20.95
CA VAL A 85 -8.34 4.98 20.22
C VAL A 85 -7.08 5.86 20.28
N ILE A 86 -6.67 6.38 19.13
CA ILE A 86 -5.55 7.30 19.00
C ILE A 86 -6.06 8.59 18.39
N GLN A 87 -5.71 9.72 18.97
CA GLN A 87 -6.12 11.04 18.50
C GLN A 87 -4.89 11.91 18.29
N ALA A 88 -4.82 12.56 17.13
CA ALA A 88 -3.88 13.64 16.86
C ALA A 88 -4.53 14.76 16.03
N PRO A 89 -5.52 15.50 16.60
CA PRO A 89 -6.33 16.47 15.86
C PRO A 89 -5.53 17.60 15.21
N THR A 90 -4.48 18.08 15.88
CA THR A 90 -3.60 19.14 15.34
C THR A 90 -2.79 18.67 14.12
N LEU A 91 -2.61 17.36 13.96
CA LEU A 91 -2.00 16.73 12.78
C LEU A 91 -3.04 16.33 11.72
N GLY A 92 -4.33 16.57 11.98
CA GLY A 92 -5.43 16.26 11.06
C GLY A 92 -6.03 14.87 11.24
N LEU A 93 -5.56 14.08 12.20
CA LEU A 93 -6.11 12.77 12.56
C LEU A 93 -7.03 12.93 13.78
N HIS A 94 -8.34 13.12 13.54
CA HIS A 94 -9.33 13.28 14.60
C HIS A 94 -9.38 12.06 15.53
N SER A 95 -9.49 10.86 14.95
CA SER A 95 -9.34 9.61 15.69
C SER A 95 -9.01 8.44 14.77
N LEU A 96 -8.25 7.47 15.31
CA LEU A 96 -8.09 6.14 14.76
C LEU A 96 -8.50 5.13 15.83
N PHE A 97 -9.44 4.25 15.49
CA PHE A 97 -9.84 3.11 16.32
C PHE A 97 -9.30 1.81 15.73
N PHE A 98 -8.78 0.94 16.59
CA PHE A 98 -8.38 -0.42 16.24
C PHE A 98 -8.69 -1.42 17.35
N ASP A 99 -9.33 -2.54 16.98
CA ASP A 99 -9.72 -3.64 17.89
C ASP A 99 -8.98 -4.97 17.57
N GLY A 100 -8.01 -4.94 16.65
CA GLY A 100 -7.32 -6.12 16.13
C GLY A 100 -7.84 -6.62 14.79
N LYS A 101 -9.06 -6.22 14.39
CA LYS A 101 -9.73 -6.64 13.15
C LYS A 101 -10.23 -5.45 12.34
N THR A 102 -10.86 -4.50 12.99
CA THR A 102 -11.49 -3.32 12.43
C THR A 102 -10.57 -2.13 12.63
N ILE A 103 -10.29 -1.41 11.55
CA ILE A 103 -9.66 -0.10 11.60
C ILE A 103 -10.68 0.95 11.16
N LYS A 104 -10.83 2.02 11.95
CA LYS A 104 -11.66 3.17 11.58
C LYS A 104 -10.83 4.43 11.71
N VAL A 105 -10.65 5.13 10.60
CA VAL A 105 -9.92 6.40 10.54
C VAL A 105 -10.93 7.53 10.36
N VAL A 106 -10.86 8.52 11.24
CA VAL A 106 -11.62 9.77 11.16
C VAL A 106 -10.62 10.90 11.09
N ILE A 107 -10.75 11.73 10.07
CA ILE A 107 -9.91 12.89 9.85
C ILE A 107 -10.58 14.15 10.38
N GLU A 108 -9.79 15.18 10.63
CA GLU A 108 -10.32 16.51 10.87
C GLU A 108 -10.96 17.10 9.62
N SER A 109 -11.97 17.96 9.80
CA SER A 109 -12.74 18.53 8.69
C SER A 109 -11.88 19.34 7.69
N TRP A 110 -10.82 19.98 8.16
CA TRP A 110 -9.88 20.75 7.34
C TRP A 110 -8.93 19.89 6.48
N MET A 111 -8.92 18.57 6.70
CA MET A 111 -8.21 17.56 5.88
C MET A 111 -9.05 17.01 4.73
N ARG A 112 -10.30 17.47 4.57
CA ARG A 112 -11.17 17.10 3.44
C ARG A 112 -10.45 17.36 2.10
N GLY A 113 -10.36 16.33 1.25
CA GLY A 113 -9.69 16.39 -0.05
C GLY A 113 -8.16 16.35 -0.02
N LYS A 114 -7.54 16.34 1.17
CA LYS A 114 -6.08 16.39 1.36
C LYS A 114 -5.46 15.04 1.73
N THR A 115 -6.28 14.00 1.83
CA THR A 115 -5.81 12.65 2.14
C THR A 115 -5.65 11.82 0.87
N CYS A 116 -4.90 10.72 0.99
CA CYS A 116 -4.87 9.66 0.00
C CYS A 116 -4.51 8.32 0.66
N GLY A 117 -4.72 7.22 -0.04
CA GLY A 117 -4.63 5.86 0.50
C GLY A 117 -5.86 5.03 0.13
N LEU A 118 -6.00 3.86 0.74
CA LEU A 118 -7.17 3.00 0.56
C LEU A 118 -8.50 3.67 1.00
N CYS A 119 -8.45 4.61 1.94
CA CYS A 119 -9.61 5.39 2.38
C CYS A 119 -9.93 6.59 1.44
N GLY A 120 -9.19 6.78 0.35
CA GLY A 120 -9.44 7.83 -0.62
C GLY A 120 -9.06 9.23 -0.12
N GLN A 121 -9.68 10.26 -0.71
CA GLN A 121 -9.36 11.67 -0.43
C GLN A 121 -10.27 12.34 0.60
N ALA A 122 -11.27 11.62 1.09
CA ALA A 122 -12.29 12.14 2.02
C ALA A 122 -12.95 13.44 1.51
N ASP A 123 -13.13 13.62 0.21
CA ASP A 123 -13.77 14.80 -0.41
C ASP A 123 -15.29 14.66 -0.53
N GLY A 124 -15.85 13.48 -0.23
CA GLY A 124 -17.27 13.17 -0.36
C GLY A 124 -17.66 12.62 -1.73
N GLU A 125 -16.71 12.47 -2.65
CA GLU A 125 -16.91 11.78 -3.91
C GLU A 125 -16.95 10.27 -3.69
N ARG A 126 -17.93 9.61 -4.30
CA ARG A 126 -18.15 8.14 -4.21
C ARG A 126 -18.04 7.43 -5.56
N ASN A 127 -17.93 8.18 -6.66
CA ASN A 127 -17.93 7.64 -8.01
C ASN A 127 -16.52 7.29 -8.52
N ILE A 128 -15.46 7.81 -7.90
CA ILE A 128 -14.04 7.64 -8.30
C ILE A 128 -13.19 7.21 -7.10
N GLU A 129 -13.59 6.12 -6.42
CA GLU A 129 -12.95 5.70 -5.17
C GLU A 129 -11.59 4.98 -5.39
N PHE A 130 -11.36 4.38 -6.55
CA PHE A 130 -10.13 3.61 -6.84
C PHE A 130 -8.98 4.46 -7.38
N LYS A 131 -8.72 5.61 -6.76
CA LYS A 131 -7.64 6.52 -7.16
C LYS A 131 -6.29 6.04 -6.62
N LYS A 132 -5.38 5.69 -7.49
CA LYS A 132 -4.04 5.19 -7.17
C LYS A 132 -3.08 6.33 -6.78
N PRO A 133 -1.87 6.05 -6.27
CA PRO A 133 -0.88 7.09 -5.94
C PRO A 133 -0.51 8.02 -7.10
N ASN A 134 -0.55 7.51 -8.35
CA ASN A 134 -0.30 8.32 -9.54
C ASN A 134 -1.51 9.14 -10.02
N LEU A 135 -2.54 9.29 -9.17
CA LEU A 135 -3.79 9.99 -9.41
C LEU A 135 -4.70 9.39 -10.48
N GLN A 136 -4.28 8.28 -11.12
CA GLN A 136 -5.11 7.57 -12.08
C GLN A 136 -6.10 6.62 -11.38
N ARG A 137 -7.25 6.40 -12.00
CA ARG A 137 -8.23 5.41 -11.53
C ARG A 137 -7.76 4.00 -11.89
N ALA A 138 -7.74 3.10 -10.91
CA ALA A 138 -7.54 1.68 -11.17
C ALA A 138 -8.81 1.09 -11.82
N LYS A 139 -8.61 0.13 -12.73
CA LYS A 139 -9.70 -0.58 -13.41
C LYS A 139 -10.29 -1.73 -12.58
N SER A 140 -9.62 -2.16 -11.52
CA SER A 140 -10.08 -3.23 -10.64
C SER A 140 -9.72 -2.95 -9.17
N PRO A 141 -10.48 -3.52 -8.21
CA PRO A 141 -10.14 -3.45 -6.79
C PRO A 141 -8.77 -4.07 -6.47
N VAL A 142 -8.40 -5.16 -7.15
CA VAL A 142 -7.11 -5.82 -6.97
C VAL A 142 -5.96 -4.90 -7.37
N HIS A 143 -6.08 -4.23 -8.51
CA HIS A 143 -5.07 -3.28 -8.96
C HIS A 143 -5.01 -2.06 -8.05
N PHE A 144 -6.16 -1.56 -7.59
CA PHE A 144 -6.24 -0.47 -6.62
C PHE A 144 -5.50 -0.82 -5.32
N LEU A 145 -5.85 -1.95 -4.69
CA LEU A 145 -5.22 -2.42 -3.46
C LEU A 145 -3.70 -2.58 -3.64
N SER A 146 -3.31 -3.21 -4.74
CA SER A 146 -1.90 -3.47 -5.06
C SER A 146 -1.12 -2.18 -5.30
N SER A 147 -1.75 -1.10 -5.74
CA SER A 147 -1.09 0.21 -5.96
C SER A 147 -0.70 0.92 -4.67
N TRP A 148 -1.33 0.58 -3.53
CA TRP A 148 -1.08 1.19 -2.21
C TRP A 148 -0.17 0.35 -1.31
N VAL A 149 0.39 -0.74 -1.83
CA VAL A 149 1.40 -1.56 -1.14
C VAL A 149 2.75 -0.84 -1.16
N LEU A 150 3.36 -0.71 0.01
CA LEU A 150 4.77 -0.35 0.14
C LEU A 150 5.62 -1.59 -0.18
N GLN A 151 6.56 -1.42 -1.09
CA GLN A 151 7.45 -2.49 -1.51
C GLN A 151 8.52 -2.70 -0.44
N GLY A 152 9.05 -3.93 -0.32
CA GLY A 152 10.34 -4.08 0.34
C GLY A 152 11.39 -3.29 -0.45
N GLU A 153 12.41 -2.78 0.20
CA GLU A 153 13.57 -2.11 -0.38
C GLU A 153 14.86 -2.90 -0.14
N ALA A 154 14.99 -3.51 1.04
CA ALA A 154 16.13 -4.32 1.42
C ALA A 154 15.79 -5.80 1.50
N CYS A 155 16.80 -6.66 1.48
CA CYS A 155 16.62 -8.11 1.67
C CYS A 155 16.11 -8.47 3.08
N SER A 156 16.49 -7.66 4.07
CA SER A 156 16.04 -7.76 5.46
C SER A 156 14.56 -7.43 5.64
N ASP A 157 13.94 -6.79 4.64
CA ASP A 157 12.52 -6.50 4.70
C ASP A 157 11.72 -7.78 4.59
N SER A 158 10.72 -7.86 5.44
CA SER A 158 9.75 -8.94 5.39
C SER A 158 8.82 -8.88 4.17
N CYS A 159 8.73 -7.72 3.51
CA CYS A 159 7.93 -7.56 2.30
C CYS A 159 8.70 -8.06 1.09
N ASN A 160 8.30 -9.23 0.59
CA ASN A 160 8.94 -9.87 -0.56
C ASN A 160 8.30 -9.47 -1.91
N LEU A 161 7.51 -8.41 -1.93
CA LEU A 161 6.83 -7.90 -3.13
C LEU A 161 7.55 -6.66 -3.67
N ARG A 162 7.68 -6.60 -5.00
CA ARG A 162 8.24 -5.49 -5.76
C ARG A 162 7.33 -5.13 -6.92
N ARG A 163 7.37 -3.87 -7.33
CA ARG A 163 6.67 -3.39 -8.53
C ARG A 163 7.55 -3.64 -9.75
N GLN A 164 7.02 -4.40 -10.71
CA GLN A 164 7.72 -4.71 -11.95
C GLN A 164 6.78 -4.54 -13.14
N GLN A 165 7.32 -4.01 -14.23
CA GLN A 165 6.63 -4.07 -15.52
C GLN A 165 6.66 -5.50 -16.04
N VAL A 166 5.55 -5.93 -16.63
CA VAL A 166 5.41 -7.29 -17.14
C VAL A 166 5.35 -7.25 -18.65
N LYS A 167 6.06 -8.19 -19.28
CA LYS A 167 6.00 -8.42 -20.72
C LYS A 167 4.85 -9.37 -21.01
N LEU A 168 4.07 -9.06 -22.03
CA LEU A 168 3.07 -9.99 -22.55
C LEU A 168 3.77 -11.01 -23.45
N GLU A 169 3.67 -12.30 -23.11
CA GLU A 169 4.29 -13.38 -23.90
C GLU A 169 3.48 -13.76 -25.15
N LYS A 170 2.23 -13.32 -25.23
CA LYS A 170 1.37 -13.51 -26.41
C LYS A 170 1.90 -12.70 -27.59
N MET A 171 1.89 -13.31 -28.78
CA MET A 171 2.19 -12.60 -30.03
C MET A 171 1.04 -11.64 -30.37
N VAL A 172 1.34 -10.34 -30.38
CA VAL A 172 0.41 -9.28 -30.75
C VAL A 172 0.90 -8.60 -32.02
N HIS A 173 0.00 -8.29 -32.94
CA HIS A 173 0.30 -7.51 -34.14
C HIS A 173 -0.32 -6.12 -34.00
N VAL A 174 0.50 -5.07 -34.12
CA VAL A 174 0.06 -3.67 -34.15
C VAL A 174 0.54 -3.08 -35.46
N LEU A 175 -0.36 -2.43 -36.21
CA LEU A 175 -0.09 -1.90 -37.54
C LEU A 175 0.48 -2.95 -38.53
N GLY A 176 0.03 -4.20 -38.40
CA GLY A 176 0.46 -5.31 -39.27
C GLY A 176 1.83 -5.91 -38.93
N ALA A 177 2.53 -5.40 -37.91
CA ALA A 177 3.83 -5.92 -37.47
C ALA A 177 3.75 -6.59 -36.10
N GLN A 178 4.45 -7.72 -35.94
CA GLN A 178 4.61 -8.39 -34.66
C GLN A 178 5.22 -7.41 -33.65
N SER A 179 4.69 -7.34 -32.44
CA SER A 179 5.02 -6.31 -31.46
C SER A 179 5.39 -6.91 -30.11
N LYS A 180 6.31 -6.25 -29.39
CA LYS A 180 6.60 -6.53 -27.98
C LYS A 180 5.72 -5.64 -27.10
N CYS A 181 4.98 -6.22 -26.18
CA CYS A 181 4.07 -5.48 -25.32
C CYS A 181 4.51 -5.51 -23.87
N HIS A 182 4.53 -4.34 -23.24
CA HIS A 182 4.84 -4.17 -21.83
C HIS A 182 3.68 -3.47 -21.12
N SER A 183 3.46 -3.82 -19.85
CA SER A 183 2.44 -3.16 -19.06
C SER A 183 2.73 -1.66 -18.92
N LEU A 184 1.69 -0.84 -19.03
CA LEU A 184 1.80 0.61 -18.83
C LEU A 184 2.16 0.96 -17.39
N GLU A 185 1.69 0.14 -16.45
CA GLU A 185 1.94 0.30 -15.03
C GLU A 185 2.60 -0.96 -14.46
N PRO A 186 3.50 -0.81 -13.49
CA PRO A 186 4.11 -1.96 -12.85
C PRO A 186 3.13 -2.60 -11.86
N ILE A 187 3.14 -3.94 -11.81
CA ILE A 187 2.32 -4.73 -10.90
C ILE A 187 3.18 -5.43 -9.85
N LEU A 188 2.55 -5.99 -8.82
CA LEU A 188 3.28 -6.69 -7.76
C LEU A 188 3.77 -8.04 -8.26
N ARG A 189 5.07 -8.26 -8.14
CA ARG A 189 5.76 -9.52 -8.36
C ARG A 189 6.57 -9.85 -7.12
N CYS A 190 6.90 -11.12 -6.98
CA CYS A 190 7.83 -11.52 -5.94
C CYS A 190 9.21 -10.97 -6.31
N ARG A 191 9.98 -10.59 -5.30
CA ARG A 191 11.40 -10.29 -5.50
C ARG A 191 12.11 -11.51 -6.11
N GLU A 192 13.25 -11.25 -6.74
CA GLU A 192 14.09 -12.31 -7.29
C GLU A 192 14.47 -13.34 -6.23
N GLY A 193 14.58 -14.61 -6.62
CA GLY A 193 14.79 -15.74 -5.70
C GLY A 193 13.54 -16.20 -4.95
N CYS A 194 12.40 -15.51 -5.06
CA CYS A 194 11.15 -15.89 -4.42
C CYS A 194 10.07 -16.31 -5.43
N SER A 195 9.20 -17.24 -5.00
CA SER A 195 8.09 -17.74 -5.80
C SER A 195 6.74 -17.30 -5.22
N PRO A 196 5.72 -17.01 -6.05
CA PRO A 196 4.39 -16.66 -5.56
C PRO A 196 3.74 -17.87 -4.89
N THR A 197 3.17 -17.66 -3.71
CA THR A 197 2.30 -18.64 -3.04
C THR A 197 0.83 -18.33 -3.24
N ARG A 198 0.49 -17.07 -3.52
CA ARG A 198 -0.86 -16.63 -3.87
C ARG A 198 -0.79 -15.52 -4.90
N THR A 199 -1.71 -15.56 -5.86
CA THR A 199 -1.91 -14.52 -6.85
C THR A 199 -3.35 -14.01 -6.83
N ALA A 200 -3.59 -12.88 -7.48
CA ALA A 200 -4.91 -12.49 -7.92
C ALA A 200 -4.84 -11.91 -9.33
N GLU A 201 -5.82 -12.29 -10.13
CA GLU A 201 -5.93 -11.87 -11.51
C GLU A 201 -6.60 -10.49 -11.62
N HIS A 202 -6.12 -9.65 -12.54
CA HIS A 202 -6.81 -8.44 -12.95
C HIS A 202 -6.45 -8.01 -14.37
N SER A 203 -7.32 -7.22 -15.01
CA SER A 203 -7.04 -6.59 -16.30
C SER A 203 -5.99 -5.47 -16.15
N LEU A 204 -5.06 -5.41 -17.11
CA LEU A 204 -4.01 -4.40 -17.22
C LEU A 204 -3.86 -3.94 -18.66
N GLY A 205 -3.58 -2.65 -18.85
CA GLY A 205 -3.30 -2.09 -20.16
C GLY A 205 -1.84 -2.27 -20.56
N PHE A 206 -1.61 -2.66 -21.80
CA PHE A 206 -0.31 -2.88 -22.40
C PHE A 206 -0.04 -1.90 -23.52
N HIS A 207 1.21 -1.43 -23.58
CA HIS A 207 1.74 -0.71 -24.71
C HIS A 207 2.64 -1.63 -25.53
N CYS A 208 2.26 -1.84 -26.78
CA CYS A 208 3.00 -2.64 -27.75
C CYS A 208 3.87 -1.77 -28.66
N THR A 209 5.11 -2.20 -28.90
CA THR A 209 6.03 -1.61 -29.86
C THR A 209 6.31 -2.60 -30.99
N PRO A 210 6.03 -2.26 -32.26
CA PRO A 210 6.35 -3.08 -33.42
C PRO A 210 7.83 -3.49 -33.51
N LEU A 211 8.09 -4.74 -33.86
CA LEU A 211 9.42 -5.25 -34.16
C LEU A 211 9.84 -4.78 -35.55
N GLY A 212 11.07 -4.29 -35.69
CA GLY A 212 11.64 -3.87 -36.98
C GLY A 212 11.55 -2.38 -37.28
N THR A 213 10.88 -1.57 -36.45
CA THR A 213 11.02 -0.11 -36.53
C THR A 213 12.36 0.32 -35.91
N VAL A 214 13.35 0.59 -36.77
CA VAL A 214 14.61 1.24 -36.36
C VAL A 214 14.30 2.71 -36.09
N GLY A 215 14.18 3.02 -34.82
CA GLY A 215 13.84 4.34 -34.34
C GLY A 215 13.26 4.18 -32.94
N GLU A 216 14.06 4.55 -31.94
CA GLU A 216 13.55 4.81 -30.61
C GLU A 216 12.40 5.83 -30.74
N TYR A 217 11.17 5.35 -30.88
CA TYR A 217 10.00 6.12 -30.48
C TYR A 217 10.11 6.15 -28.95
N ARG A 218 11.00 7.01 -28.45
CA ARG A 218 11.06 7.48 -27.06
C ARG A 218 9.74 8.19 -26.82
N SER A 219 8.68 7.40 -26.66
CA SER A 219 7.48 7.83 -25.98
C SER A 219 7.94 8.12 -24.56
N THR A 220 8.15 9.42 -24.30
CA THR A 220 8.08 9.99 -22.96
C THR A 220 6.94 9.29 -22.24
N PHE A 221 7.15 8.88 -20.99
CA PHE A 221 6.21 8.08 -20.18
C PHE A 221 4.75 8.58 -20.25
N ASN A 222 4.55 9.88 -20.53
CA ASN A 222 3.27 10.55 -20.66
C ASN A 222 2.52 10.36 -22.01
N SER A 223 3.07 9.66 -23.01
CA SER A 223 2.43 9.49 -24.34
C SER A 223 2.21 8.02 -24.76
N LYS A 224 2.37 7.06 -23.85
CA LYS A 224 2.11 5.64 -24.15
C LYS A 224 0.61 5.36 -24.07
N THR A 225 0.02 4.97 -25.20
CA THR A 225 -1.38 4.55 -25.31
C THR A 225 -1.55 3.08 -24.95
N VAL A 226 -2.76 2.72 -24.49
CA VAL A 226 -3.19 1.33 -24.34
C VAL A 226 -3.42 0.77 -25.74
N HIS A 227 -2.65 -0.24 -26.12
CA HIS A 227 -2.82 -0.97 -27.38
C HIS A 227 -3.66 -2.24 -27.18
N VAL A 228 -3.45 -2.95 -26.06
CA VAL A 228 -4.17 -4.17 -25.71
C VAL A 228 -4.44 -4.18 -24.21
N GLU A 229 -5.56 -4.77 -23.82
CA GLU A 229 -5.85 -5.11 -22.42
C GLU A 229 -5.84 -6.63 -22.26
N GLU A 230 -5.14 -7.11 -21.25
CA GLU A 230 -5.05 -8.54 -20.95
C GLU A 230 -5.15 -8.75 -19.44
N PHE A 231 -5.65 -9.93 -19.05
CA PHE A 231 -5.64 -10.37 -17.66
C PHE A 231 -4.25 -10.85 -17.27
N VAL A 232 -3.80 -10.44 -16.09
CA VAL A 232 -2.51 -10.85 -15.52
C VAL A 232 -2.66 -11.21 -14.05
N ASP A 233 -1.85 -12.17 -13.62
CA ASP A 233 -1.66 -12.48 -12.20
C ASP A 233 -0.75 -11.45 -11.53
N THR A 234 -1.26 -10.81 -10.48
CA THR A 234 -0.49 -10.03 -9.51
C THR A 234 -0.12 -10.92 -8.32
N HIS A 235 1.10 -10.85 -7.82
CA HIS A 235 1.51 -11.66 -6.67
C HIS A 235 1.03 -11.00 -5.37
N ILE A 236 0.43 -11.78 -4.47
CA ILE A 236 -0.10 -11.33 -3.17
C ILE A 236 0.78 -11.81 -2.01
N SER A 237 1.39 -12.97 -2.16
CA SER A 237 2.23 -13.59 -1.13
C SER A 237 3.36 -14.34 -1.81
N CYS A 238 4.53 -14.33 -1.19
CA CYS A 238 5.75 -14.90 -1.74
C CYS A 238 6.41 -15.80 -0.71
N PHE A 239 7.06 -16.85 -1.19
CA PHE A 239 7.90 -17.73 -0.41
C PHE A 239 9.32 -17.69 -0.98
N CYS A 240 10.30 -17.62 -0.09
CA CYS A 240 11.73 -17.52 -0.41
C CYS A 240 12.45 -18.62 0.38
N ASN A 241 13.24 -19.46 -0.29
CA ASN A 241 13.87 -20.63 0.35
C ASN A 241 15.02 -20.26 1.30
N THR A 242 15.70 -19.14 1.06
CA THR A 242 16.87 -18.65 1.79
C THR A 242 17.00 -17.13 1.56
N ASN A 243 17.81 -16.42 2.36
CA ASN A 243 18.15 -14.99 2.21
C ASN A 243 18.93 -14.67 0.90
N GLU A 244 18.68 -15.40 -0.17
CA GLU A 244 19.15 -15.11 -1.53
C GLU A 244 18.33 -13.96 -2.09
N CYS A 245 18.46 -12.78 -1.50
CA CYS A 245 18.41 -11.58 -2.30
C CYS A 245 19.85 -11.18 -2.54
N THR A 246 20.23 -11.07 -3.80
CA THR A 246 21.41 -10.29 -4.17
C THR A 246 21.17 -8.87 -3.66
N ALA A 247 21.99 -8.44 -2.70
CA ALA A 247 22.04 -7.03 -2.32
C ALA A 247 22.64 -6.25 -3.48
N ASP A 248 21.91 -5.26 -4.00
CA ASP A 248 22.41 -4.30 -4.98
C ASP A 248 23.53 -3.42 -4.38
#